data_AF-A0A9D1V026-F1
#
_entry.id   AF-A0A9D1V026-F1
#
_cell.length_a   1.000
_cell.length_b   1.000
_cell.length_c   1.000
_cell.angle_alpha   90.00
_cell.angle_beta   90.00
_cell.angle_gamma   90.00
#
_symmetry.space_group_name_H-M   'P 1'
#
loop_
_entity.id
_entity.type
_entity.pdbx_description
1 polymer ?
#
loop_
_entity_poly.entity_id
_entity_poly.type
_entity_poly.pdbx_seq_one_letter_code
_entity_poly.pdbx_strand_id
1 'polypeptide(L)'
;MKKIIGIVILLVFHLICLGQSEYDEFDPFGQEEGKEDATAKRDSVEVNVPHFRYTWQWKRGGVYPQEVPLDTLQDGIQNFNLIFKESISNTYLGNFPSPYESNIFIERNPVQDFYPLTYMRAYLYMPEDSKHFNTTTPYTRLRYYTGGGKGKA
;
A
#
# COMPACT_ATOMS: atom_id res chain seq x y z
N MET A 1 40.28 33.33 -32.00
CA MET A 1 39.14 32.39 -32.15
C MET A 1 39.45 30.97 -31.68
N LYS A 2 40.59 30.37 -32.05
CA LYS A 2 40.96 28.99 -31.65
C LYS A 2 40.97 28.73 -30.12
N LYS A 3 41.42 29.71 -29.32
CA LYS A 3 41.47 29.59 -27.84
C LYS A 3 40.08 29.60 -27.19
N ILE A 4 39.13 30.36 -27.75
CA ILE A 4 37.76 30.46 -27.23
C ILE A 4 36.99 29.17 -27.52
N ILE A 5 37.21 28.60 -28.71
CA ILE A 5 36.63 27.29 -29.09
C ILE A 5 37.09 26.19 -28.13
N GLY A 6 38.37 26.18 -27.73
CA GLY A 6 38.89 25.20 -26.77
C GLY A 6 38.24 25.28 -25.38
N ILE A 7 37.93 26.50 -24.91
CA ILE A 7 37.28 26.72 -23.60
C ILE A 7 35.83 26.24 -23.64
N VAL A 8 35.11 26.49 -24.74
CA VAL A 8 33.73 26.03 -24.92
C VAL A 8 33.66 24.50 -24.98
N ILE A 9 34.62 23.86 -25.65
CA ILE A 9 34.69 22.39 -25.70
C ILE A 9 34.92 21.79 -24.31
N LEU A 10 35.81 22.38 -23.50
CA LEU A 10 36.06 21.92 -22.12
C LEU A 10 34.83 22.06 -21.22
N LEU A 11 34.06 23.14 -21.35
CA LEU A 11 32.82 23.34 -20.60
C LEU A 11 31.73 22.33 -20.98
N VAL A 12 31.59 22.03 -22.27
CA VAL A 12 30.64 21.01 -22.76
C VAL A 12 31.06 19.62 -22.30
N PHE A 13 32.36 19.31 -22.29
CA PHE A 13 32.85 18.03 -21.80
C PHE A 13 32.59 17.83 -20.30
N HIS A 14 32.74 18.89 -19.49
CA HIS A 14 32.43 18.82 -18.06
C HIS A 14 30.94 18.58 -17.78
N LEU A 15 30.04 19.16 -18.58
CA LEU A 15 28.59 18.92 -18.45
C LEU A 15 28.21 17.48 -18.80
N ILE A 16 28.88 16.87 -19.79
CA ILE A 16 28.65 15.47 -20.17
C ILE A 16 29.17 14.52 -19.07
N CYS A 17 30.33 14.80 -18.47
CA CYS A 17 30.85 14.00 -17.35
C CYS A 17 29.97 14.08 -16.10
N LEU A 18 29.36 15.23 -15.79
CA LEU A 18 28.39 15.36 -14.69
C LEU A 18 27.06 14.64 -14.98
N GLY A 19 26.70 14.46 -16.25
CA GLY A 19 25.55 13.65 -16.65
C GLY A 19 25.80 12.14 -16.60
N GLN A 20 27.08 11.73 -16.51
CA GLN A 20 27.52 10.33 -16.39
C GLN A 20 27.96 9.95 -14.97
N SER A 21 27.93 10.86 -14.00
CA SER A 21 28.03 10.47 -12.59
C SER A 21 26.73 9.77 -12.22
N GLU A 22 26.72 8.45 -12.46
CA GLU A 22 25.82 7.49 -11.86
C GLU A 22 25.84 7.77 -10.35
N TYR A 23 24.73 8.32 -9.83
CA TYR A 23 24.47 8.21 -8.40
C TYR A 23 24.31 6.72 -8.18
N ASP A 24 25.25 6.09 -7.46
CA ASP A 24 25.26 4.65 -7.19
C ASP A 24 23.84 4.14 -6.93
N GLU A 25 23.33 3.44 -7.92
CA GLU A 25 22.06 2.73 -7.86
C GLU A 25 22.31 1.49 -7.00
N PHE A 26 21.51 1.39 -5.93
CA PHE A 26 21.46 0.30 -4.96
C PHE A 26 21.67 -1.10 -5.58
N ASP A 27 22.78 -1.76 -5.26
CA ASP A 27 23.01 -3.18 -5.53
C ASP A 27 22.57 -4.02 -4.31
N PRO A 28 21.55 -4.90 -4.43
CA PRO A 28 21.10 -5.71 -3.31
C PRO A 28 21.97 -6.94 -3.03
N PHE A 29 22.95 -7.29 -3.89
CA PHE A 29 23.71 -8.54 -3.73
C PHE A 29 25.16 -8.48 -4.26
N GLY A 30 25.94 -7.47 -3.87
CA GLY A 30 27.39 -7.41 -4.09
C GLY A 30 28.20 -7.81 -2.85
N GLN A 31 28.81 -8.98 -2.86
CA GLN A 31 29.63 -9.55 -1.77
C GLN A 31 31.04 -8.95 -1.77
N GLU A 32 31.35 -8.04 -0.83
CA GLU A 32 32.74 -7.69 -0.49
C GLU A 32 33.23 -8.58 0.66
N GLU A 33 34.14 -9.48 0.35
CA GLU A 33 34.85 -10.30 1.33
C GLU A 33 35.88 -9.46 2.11
N GLY A 34 35.87 -9.61 3.45
CA GLY A 34 37.07 -9.40 4.25
C GLY A 34 37.15 -8.12 5.09
N LYS A 35 36.15 -7.84 5.93
CA LYS A 35 36.37 -7.18 7.23
C LYS A 35 35.55 -7.89 8.30
N GLU A 36 36.28 -8.48 9.25
CA GLU A 36 35.74 -9.16 10.43
C GLU A 36 34.68 -8.30 11.14
N ASP A 37 33.60 -8.98 11.53
CA ASP A 37 32.33 -8.47 12.03
C ASP A 37 32.46 -7.46 13.19
N ALA A 38 32.29 -6.17 12.86
CA ALA A 38 31.86 -5.14 13.80
C ALA A 38 30.31 -5.08 13.95
N THR A 39 29.61 -6.02 13.34
CA THR A 39 28.13 -6.16 13.30
C THR A 39 27.57 -7.01 14.44
N ALA A 40 28.41 -7.65 15.26
CA ALA A 40 27.97 -8.37 16.46
C ALA A 40 27.70 -7.46 17.67
N LYS A 41 27.72 -6.13 17.50
CA LYS A 41 27.47 -5.19 18.59
C LYS A 41 26.81 -3.92 18.08
N ARG A 42 25.47 -3.92 17.96
CA ARG A 42 24.56 -2.77 18.16
C ARG A 42 23.10 -3.15 17.89
N ASP A 43 22.60 -4.18 18.56
CA ASP A 43 21.17 -4.54 18.50
C ASP A 43 20.29 -3.67 19.44
N SER A 44 20.87 -2.60 20.00
CA SER A 44 20.21 -1.73 20.99
C SER A 44 20.79 -0.32 21.02
N VAL A 45 21.19 0.25 19.87
CA VAL A 45 21.23 1.72 19.82
C VAL A 45 19.78 2.15 19.91
N GLU A 46 19.39 2.80 21.02
CA GLU A 46 18.18 3.62 21.09
C GLU A 46 18.30 4.74 20.05
N VAL A 47 18.11 4.40 18.78
CA VAL A 47 17.86 5.38 17.75
C VAL A 47 16.46 5.87 18.06
N ASN A 48 16.36 7.08 18.59
CA ASN A 48 15.10 7.77 18.80
C ASN A 48 14.51 8.10 17.41
N VAL A 49 13.89 7.10 16.78
CA VAL A 49 13.16 7.27 15.52
C VAL A 49 11.82 7.90 15.87
N PRO A 50 11.51 9.10 15.35
CA PRO A 50 10.25 9.73 15.62
C PRO A 50 9.10 8.83 15.14
N HIS A 51 8.03 8.81 15.91
CA HIS A 51 6.80 8.12 15.52
C HIS A 51 6.24 8.78 14.26
N PHE A 52 6.34 8.07 13.14
CA PHE A 52 5.83 8.50 11.86
C PHE A 52 4.92 7.41 11.29
N ARG A 53 3.81 7.86 10.69
CA ARG A 53 2.85 7.02 10.01
C ARG A 53 2.31 7.76 8.80
N TYR A 54 2.30 7.08 7.67
CA TYR A 54 1.66 7.51 6.45
C TYR A 54 0.68 6.43 6.00
N THR A 55 -0.54 6.80 5.63
CA THR A 55 -1.59 5.86 5.23
C THR A 55 -2.34 6.42 4.05
N TRP A 56 -2.52 5.61 3.01
CA TRP A 56 -3.16 6.04 1.78
C TRP A 56 -4.08 4.95 1.22
N GLN A 57 -5.05 5.38 0.44
CA GLN A 57 -5.93 4.54 -0.35
C GLN A 57 -5.88 4.99 -1.81
N TRP A 58 -6.13 4.08 -2.73
CA TRP A 58 -6.29 4.49 -4.12
C TRP A 58 -7.65 5.12 -4.37
N LYS A 59 -7.71 6.03 -5.34
CA LYS A 59 -8.94 6.66 -5.82
C LYS A 59 -9.04 6.57 -7.34
N ARG A 60 -10.27 6.59 -7.83
CA ARG A 60 -10.61 6.65 -9.27
C ARG A 60 -10.00 5.48 -10.05
N GLY A 61 -10.29 4.26 -9.64
CA GLY A 61 -9.84 3.03 -10.28
C GLY A 61 -8.34 2.76 -10.14
N GLY A 62 -7.66 3.31 -9.12
CA GLY A 62 -6.22 3.10 -8.93
C GLY A 62 -5.32 4.22 -9.42
N VAL A 63 -5.85 5.35 -9.91
CA VAL A 63 -5.04 6.38 -10.57
C VAL A 63 -4.29 7.26 -9.57
N TYR A 64 -4.94 7.67 -8.48
CA TYR A 64 -4.35 8.61 -7.53
C TYR A 64 -4.33 8.05 -6.11
N PRO A 65 -3.20 8.13 -5.38
CA PRO A 65 -3.20 7.87 -3.96
C PRO A 65 -3.79 9.07 -3.21
N GLN A 66 -4.63 8.81 -2.22
CA GLN A 66 -5.17 9.81 -1.31
C GLN A 66 -4.81 9.43 0.12
N GLU A 67 -4.22 10.37 0.86
CA GLU A 67 -3.95 10.20 2.28
C GLU A 67 -5.25 10.07 3.07
N VAL A 68 -5.28 9.10 3.99
CA VAL A 68 -6.44 8.83 4.85
C VAL A 68 -6.03 8.60 6.29
N PRO A 69 -6.87 9.00 7.27
CA PRO A 69 -6.63 8.65 8.66
C PRO A 69 -6.64 7.13 8.84
N LEU A 70 -5.64 6.60 9.56
CA LEU A 70 -5.63 5.20 9.96
C LEU A 70 -6.54 5.03 11.17
N ASP A 71 -7.70 4.44 10.95
CA ASP A 71 -8.49 3.83 12.02
C ASP A 71 -7.85 2.51 12.45
N THR A 72 -7.63 2.35 13.76
CA THR A 72 -7.09 1.13 14.39
C THR A 72 -8.17 0.36 15.14
N LEU A 73 -9.44 0.79 15.10
CA LEU A 73 -10.55 0.05 15.64
C LEU A 73 -10.66 -1.31 14.94
N GLN A 74 -10.92 -2.35 15.73
CA GLN A 74 -11.12 -3.72 15.25
C GLN A 74 -12.56 -3.91 14.75
N ASP A 75 -13.10 -2.91 14.04
CA ASP A 75 -14.52 -2.96 13.68
C ASP A 75 -14.79 -4.08 12.67
N GLY A 76 -15.83 -4.86 12.93
CA GLY A 76 -16.29 -5.94 12.06
C GLY A 76 -15.34 -7.12 11.86
N ILE A 77 -14.26 -7.30 12.65
CA ILE A 77 -13.31 -8.43 12.45
C ILE A 77 -13.95 -9.82 12.52
N GLN A 78 -15.04 -9.93 13.28
CA GLN A 78 -15.84 -11.15 13.47
C GLN A 78 -16.86 -11.38 12.36
N ASN A 79 -17.18 -10.35 11.57
CA ASN A 79 -18.19 -10.45 10.54
C ASN A 79 -17.56 -10.98 9.25
N PHE A 80 -17.90 -12.21 8.87
CA PHE A 80 -17.41 -12.82 7.63
C PHE A 80 -18.30 -12.54 6.43
N ASN A 81 -19.51 -12.01 6.65
CA ASN A 81 -20.43 -11.71 5.57
C ASN A 81 -20.04 -10.39 4.91
N LEU A 82 -19.68 -10.47 3.63
CA LEU A 82 -19.18 -9.34 2.85
C LEU A 82 -20.20 -8.19 2.76
N ILE A 83 -21.50 -8.50 2.68
CA ILE A 83 -22.54 -7.46 2.62
C ILE A 83 -22.63 -6.69 3.95
N PHE A 84 -22.57 -7.42 5.08
CA PHE A 84 -22.76 -6.81 6.41
C PHE A 84 -21.50 -6.18 6.99
N LYS A 85 -20.37 -6.22 6.28
CA LYS A 85 -19.17 -5.48 6.66
C LYS A 85 -19.30 -3.98 6.42
N GLU A 86 -20.03 -3.59 5.38
CA GLU A 86 -20.18 -2.19 4.96
C GLU A 86 -21.40 -1.51 5.59
N SER A 87 -22.42 -2.28 5.97
CA SER A 87 -23.67 -1.77 6.55
C SER A 87 -24.31 -2.78 7.50
N ILE A 88 -24.91 -2.29 8.58
CA ILE A 88 -25.64 -3.12 9.55
C ILE A 88 -27.00 -3.63 9.00
N SER A 89 -27.57 -2.95 8.00
CA SER A 89 -28.91 -3.24 7.48
C SER A 89 -28.92 -3.23 5.95
N ASN A 90 -29.05 -4.42 5.36
CA ASN A 90 -29.03 -4.62 3.91
C ASN A 90 -30.22 -5.46 3.44
N THR A 91 -30.71 -5.16 2.25
CA THR A 91 -31.71 -5.95 1.53
C THR A 91 -31.02 -6.77 0.45
N TYR A 92 -31.24 -8.09 0.43
CA TYR A 92 -30.64 -9.02 -0.55
C TYR A 92 -31.53 -10.27 -0.72
N LEU A 93 -31.30 -11.07 -1.78
CA LEU A 93 -32.14 -12.22 -2.15
C LEU A 93 -31.89 -13.50 -1.33
N GLY A 94 -30.98 -13.48 -0.34
CA GLY A 94 -30.65 -14.64 0.49
C GLY A 94 -29.53 -15.55 -0.05
N ASN A 95 -29.34 -15.61 -1.37
CA ASN A 95 -28.29 -16.42 -2.01
C ASN A 95 -26.96 -15.66 -2.09
N PHE A 96 -25.82 -16.36 -2.03
CA PHE A 96 -24.50 -15.74 -2.21
C PHE A 96 -23.81 -16.28 -3.46
N PRO A 97 -23.27 -15.42 -4.35
CA PRO A 97 -23.41 -13.96 -4.38
C PRO A 97 -24.78 -13.52 -4.91
N SER A 98 -25.44 -12.55 -4.27
CA SER A 98 -26.67 -11.91 -4.81
C SER A 98 -26.59 -10.39 -4.73
N PRO A 99 -27.25 -9.67 -5.65
CA PRO A 99 -27.36 -8.23 -5.56
C PRO A 99 -27.88 -7.79 -4.19
N TYR A 100 -27.27 -6.75 -3.62
CA TYR A 100 -27.65 -6.18 -2.34
C TYR A 100 -27.68 -4.66 -2.39
N GLU A 101 -28.44 -4.06 -1.47
CA GLU A 101 -28.50 -2.61 -1.26
C GLU A 101 -28.62 -2.32 0.23
N SER A 102 -27.91 -1.29 0.72
CA SER A 102 -28.04 -0.83 2.10
C SER A 102 -29.35 -0.08 2.31
N ASN A 103 -30.04 -0.40 3.40
CA ASN A 103 -31.22 0.33 3.84
C ASN A 103 -30.86 1.72 4.40
N ILE A 104 -29.60 1.91 4.82
CA ILE A 104 -29.06 3.18 5.30
C ILE A 104 -28.48 3.94 4.11
N PHE A 105 -29.09 5.06 3.75
CA PHE A 105 -28.75 5.79 2.52
C PHE A 105 -27.28 6.23 2.44
N ILE A 106 -26.69 6.66 3.56
CA ILE A 106 -25.31 7.16 3.62
C ILE A 106 -24.29 6.02 3.42
N GLU A 107 -24.67 4.78 3.73
CA GLU A 107 -23.82 3.59 3.62
C GLU A 107 -24.03 2.86 2.28
N ARG A 108 -24.79 3.44 1.34
CA ARG A 108 -24.98 2.84 0.02
C ARG A 108 -23.72 2.97 -0.82
N ASN A 109 -23.48 1.94 -1.64
CA ASN A 109 -22.34 1.95 -2.55
C ASN A 109 -22.41 3.13 -3.51
N PRO A 110 -21.26 3.79 -3.79
CA PRO A 110 -21.22 4.81 -4.82
C PRO A 110 -21.54 4.17 -6.17
N VAL A 111 -22.38 4.86 -6.95
CA VAL A 111 -22.78 4.42 -8.29
C VAL A 111 -21.55 4.23 -9.14
N GLN A 112 -21.39 3.01 -9.66
CA GLN A 112 -20.33 2.66 -10.59
C GLN A 112 -20.76 3.00 -12.03
N ASP A 113 -19.78 3.23 -12.91
CA ASP A 113 -20.04 3.46 -14.34
C ASP A 113 -20.85 2.30 -14.95
N PHE A 114 -20.53 1.07 -14.54
CA PHE A 114 -21.35 -0.10 -14.84
C PHE A 114 -22.37 -0.33 -13.73
N TYR A 115 -23.61 0.12 -13.97
CA TYR A 115 -24.67 0.14 -12.96
C TYR A 115 -24.89 -1.18 -12.19
N PRO A 116 -24.93 -2.37 -12.84
CA PRO A 116 -25.09 -3.64 -12.13
C PRO A 116 -23.97 -3.96 -11.13
N LEU A 117 -22.77 -3.42 -11.35
CA LEU A 117 -21.62 -3.61 -10.45
C LEU A 117 -21.86 -3.02 -9.07
N THR A 118 -22.63 -1.94 -9.00
CA THR A 118 -22.98 -1.23 -7.76
C THR A 118 -23.62 -2.18 -6.75
N TYR A 119 -24.50 -3.06 -7.20
CA TYR A 119 -25.22 -4.01 -6.33
C TYR A 119 -24.43 -5.28 -6.01
N MET A 120 -23.30 -5.51 -6.67
CA MET A 120 -22.41 -6.65 -6.41
C MET A 120 -21.07 -6.22 -5.80
N ARG A 121 -20.94 -4.95 -5.41
CA ARG A 121 -19.67 -4.31 -5.07
C ARG A 121 -18.91 -4.99 -3.92
N ALA A 122 -19.62 -5.51 -2.91
CA ALA A 122 -19.01 -6.19 -1.76
C ALA A 122 -18.29 -7.50 -2.13
N TYR A 123 -18.62 -8.10 -3.26
CA TYR A 123 -17.99 -9.35 -3.72
C TYR A 123 -16.75 -9.12 -4.57
N LEU A 124 -16.46 -7.86 -4.88
CA LEU A 124 -15.39 -7.48 -5.79
C LEU A 124 -14.37 -6.66 -5.02
N TYR A 125 -13.10 -7.02 -5.19
CA TYR A 125 -11.99 -6.27 -4.65
C TYR A 125 -11.48 -5.30 -5.71
N MET A 126 -11.56 -4.01 -5.45
CA MET A 126 -11.08 -2.94 -6.33
C MET A 126 -9.88 -2.22 -5.70
N PRO A 127 -9.10 -1.46 -6.49
CA PRO A 127 -7.96 -0.71 -5.95
C PRO A 127 -8.33 0.20 -4.77
N GLU A 128 -9.53 0.79 -4.76
CA GLU A 128 -10.02 1.65 -3.68
C GLU A 128 -10.23 0.93 -2.35
N ASP A 129 -10.39 -0.39 -2.36
CA ASP A 129 -10.57 -1.20 -1.14
C ASP A 129 -9.23 -1.51 -0.47
N SER A 130 -8.11 -1.24 -1.15
CA SER A 130 -6.78 -1.44 -0.60
C SER A 130 -6.33 -0.25 0.21
N LYS A 131 -6.23 -0.45 1.53
CA LYS A 131 -5.62 0.51 2.45
C LYS A 131 -4.16 0.15 2.66
N HIS A 132 -3.28 1.08 2.28
CA HIS A 132 -1.84 0.95 2.43
C HIS A 132 -1.34 1.84 3.56
N PHE A 133 -0.27 1.41 4.23
CA PHE A 133 0.37 2.22 5.26
C PHE A 133 1.86 1.93 5.36
N ASN A 134 2.62 2.95 5.73
CA ASN A 134 4.02 2.90 6.11
C ASN A 134 4.17 3.52 7.50
N THR A 135 4.87 2.86 8.42
CA THR A 135 4.98 3.29 9.81
C THR A 135 6.34 2.92 10.38
N THR A 136 6.97 3.86 11.10
CA THR A 136 8.15 3.60 11.93
C THR A 136 7.77 3.04 13.31
N THR A 137 6.49 3.18 13.68
CA THR A 137 5.96 2.71 14.97
C THR A 137 5.68 1.21 14.91
N PRO A 138 6.14 0.41 15.90
CA PRO A 138 5.80 -1.01 15.98
C PRO A 138 4.28 -1.21 16.15
N TYR A 139 3.74 -2.27 15.55
CA TYR A 139 2.32 -2.57 15.59
C TYR A 139 2.05 -4.06 15.68
N THR A 140 0.90 -4.43 16.26
CA THR A 140 0.40 -5.80 16.27
C THR A 140 -0.64 -5.96 15.16
N ARG A 141 -0.53 -7.05 14.39
CA ARG A 141 -1.51 -7.39 13.36
C ARG A 141 -2.35 -8.58 13.82
N LEU A 142 -3.63 -8.35 14.07
CA LEU A 142 -4.60 -9.42 14.33
C LEU A 142 -5.19 -9.91 13.00
N ARG A 143 -5.15 -11.22 12.75
CA ARG A 143 -5.82 -11.86 11.61
C ARG A 143 -6.59 -13.08 12.09
N TYR A 144 -7.87 -13.15 11.71
CA TYR A 144 -8.70 -14.32 11.96
C TYR A 144 -8.64 -15.25 10.74
N TYR A 145 -8.15 -16.46 10.94
CA TYR A 145 -8.23 -17.51 9.94
C TYR A 145 -9.31 -18.49 10.39
N THR A 146 -10.41 -18.58 9.64
CA THR A 146 -11.34 -19.68 9.84
C THR A 146 -10.66 -20.92 9.30
N GLY A 147 -10.14 -21.77 10.18
CA GLY A 147 -9.65 -23.09 9.78
C GLY A 147 -10.80 -23.83 9.12
N GLY A 148 -10.74 -24.01 7.80
CA GLY A 148 -11.58 -25.00 7.12
C GLY A 148 -11.46 -26.32 7.87
N GLY A 149 -12.57 -27.04 8.01
CA GLY A 149 -12.59 -28.29 8.77
C GLY A 149 -11.38 -29.15 8.40
N LYS A 150 -10.55 -29.49 9.38
CA LYS A 150 -9.56 -30.57 9.23
C LYS A 150 -10.36 -31.85 8.95
N GLY A 151 -10.64 -32.13 7.69
CA GLY A 151 -11.59 -33.18 7.34
C GLY A 151 -11.58 -33.50 5.85
N LYS A 152 -10.79 -34.52 5.53
CA LYS A 152 -10.86 -35.40 4.34
C LYS A 152 -10.15 -34.91 3.08
N ALA A 153 -8.84 -35.21 3.05
CA ALA A 153 -8.23 -35.85 1.88
C ALA A 153 -8.59 -37.34 1.89
#